data_AF-A0A2I0H061-F1
#
_entry.id   AF-A0A2I0H061-F1
#
_cell.length_a   1.000
_cell.length_b   1.000
_cell.length_c   1.000
_cell.angle_alpha   90.00
_cell.angle_beta   90.00
_cell.angle_gamma   90.00
#
_symmetry.space_group_name_H-M   'P 1'
#
loop_
_entity.id
_entity.type
_entity.pdbx_description
1 polymer ?
#
loop_
_entity_poly.entity_id
_entity_poly.type
_entity_poly.pdbx_seq_one_letter_code
_entity_poly.pdbx_strand_id
1 'polypeptide(L)'
;MTFSRDNLLEHYLWNVTMVFEPQYKAFREMTTKMTCVITLIDDVYDKLGSLNELELLTHLIDRWDVTRADELPLTMRTCFQALYNITNEIGCWVLKERGIEVHPYLQKA
;
A
#
# COMPACT_ATOMS: atom_id res chain seq x y z
N MET A 1 -13.72 -3.16 -6.41
CA MET A 1 -13.72 -1.68 -6.46
C MET A 1 -13.96 -1.28 -7.90
N THR A 2 -15.00 -0.51 -8.19
CA THR A 2 -15.38 -0.10 -9.56
C THR A 2 -14.83 1.28 -9.95
N PHE A 3 -14.09 1.91 -9.03
CA PHE A 3 -13.62 3.30 -9.14
C PHE A 3 -12.19 3.43 -9.67
N SER A 4 -11.31 2.49 -9.32
CA SER A 4 -9.96 2.39 -9.87
C SER A 4 -9.91 1.35 -10.98
N ARG A 5 -9.11 1.59 -12.03
CA ARG A 5 -8.88 0.59 -13.08
C ARG A 5 -8.05 -0.56 -12.51
N ASP A 6 -8.38 -1.81 -12.85
CA ASP A 6 -7.55 -2.96 -12.48
C ASP A 6 -6.27 -2.94 -13.31
N ASN A 7 -5.20 -2.45 -12.69
CA ASN A 7 -3.90 -2.23 -13.31
C ASN A 7 -2.86 -3.26 -12.82
N LEU A 8 -3.28 -4.39 -12.23
CA LEU A 8 -2.36 -5.37 -11.64
C LEU A 8 -1.29 -5.85 -12.64
N LEU A 9 -1.71 -6.19 -13.86
CA LEU A 9 -0.79 -6.64 -14.90
C LEU A 9 0.18 -5.54 -15.34
N GLU A 10 -0.28 -4.30 -15.41
CA GLU A 10 0.54 -3.15 -15.77
C GLU A 10 1.60 -2.88 -14.70
N HIS A 11 1.20 -2.86 -13.43
CA HIS A 11 2.12 -2.70 -12.31
C HIS A 11 3.12 -3.87 -12.21
N TYR A 12 2.68 -5.10 -12.48
CA TYR A 12 3.58 -6.24 -12.51
C TYR A 12 4.59 -6.10 -13.65
N LEU A 13 4.15 -5.70 -14.85
CA LEU A 13 5.03 -5.48 -15.99
C LEU A 13 6.06 -4.38 -15.69
N TRP A 14 5.64 -3.28 -15.07
CA TRP A 14 6.54 -2.21 -14.62
C TRP A 14 7.60 -2.71 -13.64
N ASN A 15 7.23 -3.55 -12.67
CA ASN A 15 8.19 -4.12 -11.73
C ASN A 15 9.12 -5.14 -12.37
N VAL A 16 8.63 -5.90 -13.35
CA VAL A 16 9.47 -6.81 -14.16
C VAL A 16 10.49 -6.04 -14.99
N THR A 17 10.11 -4.91 -15.60
CA THR A 17 11.05 -4.11 -16.40
C THR A 17 12.12 -3.44 -15.53
N MET A 18 11.79 -3.09 -14.27
CA MET A 18 12.77 -2.55 -13.32
C MET A 18 13.75 -3.60 -12.78
N VAL A 19 13.26 -4.80 -12.41
CA VAL A 19 14.07 -5.86 -11.78
C VAL A 19 13.63 -7.22 -12.33
N PHE A 20 14.21 -7.63 -13.47
CA PHE A 20 13.75 -8.81 -14.19
C PHE A 20 14.35 -10.13 -13.69
N GLU A 21 15.40 -10.11 -12.88
CA GLU A 21 16.17 -11.32 -12.58
C GLU A 21 15.36 -12.33 -11.74
N PRO A 22 15.43 -13.64 -12.03
CA PRO A 22 14.55 -14.64 -11.42
C PRO A 22 14.60 -14.69 -9.89
N GLN A 23 15.77 -14.45 -9.30
CA GLN A 23 15.97 -14.46 -7.84
C GLN A 23 15.19 -13.37 -7.09
N TYR A 24 14.77 -12.30 -7.78
CA TYR A 24 14.02 -11.19 -7.20
C TYR A 24 12.49 -11.35 -7.34
N LYS A 25 11.99 -12.58 -7.50
CA LYS A 25 10.56 -12.86 -7.57
C LYS A 25 9.77 -12.27 -6.40
N ALA A 26 10.21 -12.51 -5.17
CA ALA A 26 9.53 -12.02 -3.96
C ALA A 26 9.47 -10.49 -3.92
N PHE A 27 10.55 -9.82 -4.33
CA PHE A 27 10.60 -8.38 -4.46
C PHE A 27 9.53 -7.89 -5.44
N ARG A 28 9.50 -8.44 -6.67
CA ARG A 28 8.49 -8.05 -7.68
C ARG A 28 7.06 -8.27 -7.22
N GLU A 29 6.77 -9.37 -6.53
CA GLU A 29 5.44 -9.66 -6.01
C GLU A 29 5.03 -8.63 -4.96
N MET A 30 5.91 -8.33 -4.00
CA MET A 30 5.65 -7.35 -2.94
C MET A 30 5.52 -5.93 -3.48
N THR A 31 6.42 -5.51 -4.37
CA THR A 31 6.38 -4.16 -4.94
C THR A 31 5.16 -3.99 -5.83
N THR A 32 4.74 -5.01 -6.59
CA THR A 32 3.51 -4.94 -7.38
C THR A 32 2.29 -4.72 -6.49
N LYS A 33 2.16 -5.48 -5.39
CA LYS A 33 1.08 -5.28 -4.41
C LYS A 33 1.08 -3.85 -3.86
N MET A 34 2.26 -3.35 -3.49
CA MET A 34 2.42 -2.01 -2.95
C MET A 34 2.06 -0.93 -3.98
N THR A 35 2.53 -1.04 -5.22
CA THR A 35 2.21 -0.11 -6.31
C THR A 35 0.71 -0.04 -6.56
N CYS A 36 0.01 -1.18 -6.62
CA CYS A 36 -1.45 -1.21 -6.78
C CYS A 36 -2.15 -0.41 -5.68
N VAL A 37 -1.74 -0.56 -4.42
CA VAL A 37 -2.35 0.18 -3.31
C VAL A 37 -2.00 1.66 -3.36
N ILE A 38 -0.77 2.03 -3.71
CA ILE A 38 -0.37 3.44 -3.87
C ILE A 38 -1.24 4.11 -4.94
N THR A 39 -1.42 3.50 -6.11
CA THR A 39 -2.25 4.07 -7.17
C THR A 39 -3.74 4.15 -6.80
N LEU A 40 -4.20 3.22 -5.97
CA LEU A 40 -5.58 3.25 -5.47
C LEU A 40 -5.78 4.39 -4.47
N ILE A 41 -4.79 4.64 -3.60
CA ILE A 41 -4.80 5.76 -2.67
C ILE A 41 -4.70 7.09 -3.45
N ASP A 42 -3.84 7.16 -4.45
CA ASP A 42 -3.74 8.32 -5.36
C ASP A 42 -5.11 8.69 -5.98
N ASP A 43 -5.83 7.71 -6.54
CA ASP A 43 -7.18 7.91 -7.05
C ASP A 43 -8.17 8.40 -5.95
N VAL A 44 -8.00 7.96 -4.70
CA VAL A 44 -8.81 8.43 -3.57
C VAL A 44 -8.57 9.92 -3.29
N TYR A 45 -7.31 10.35 -3.25
CA TYR A 45 -6.94 11.75 -3.02
C TYR A 45 -7.34 12.67 -4.19
N ASP A 46 -7.23 12.19 -5.43
CA ASP A 46 -7.46 13.00 -6.62
C ASP A 46 -8.93 13.12 -7.02
N LYS A 47 -9.74 12.08 -6.77
CA LYS A 47 -11.08 11.96 -7.39
C LYS A 47 -12.21 11.63 -6.42
N LEU A 48 -11.94 11.02 -5.26
CA LEU A 48 -13.01 10.50 -4.38
C LEU A 48 -13.24 11.35 -3.12
N GLY A 49 -12.17 11.83 -2.49
CA GLY A 49 -12.25 12.30 -1.11
C GLY A 49 -12.69 13.75 -0.96
N SER A 50 -13.58 14.00 0.01
CA SER A 50 -13.73 15.34 0.58
C SER A 50 -12.52 15.66 1.47
N LEU A 51 -12.22 16.95 1.65
CA LEU A 51 -11.07 17.39 2.45
C LEU A 51 -11.04 16.75 3.85
N ASN A 52 -12.18 16.70 4.54
CA ASN A 52 -12.27 16.13 5.89
C ASN A 52 -11.95 14.62 5.92
N GLU A 53 -12.41 13.87 4.90
CA GLU A 53 -12.13 12.43 4.80
C GLU A 53 -10.65 12.17 4.49
N LEU A 54 -10.04 13.02 3.65
CA LEU A 54 -8.62 12.95 3.31
C LEU A 54 -7.73 13.34 4.49
N GLU A 55 -8.12 14.34 5.29
CA GLU A 55 -7.43 14.70 6.53
C GLU A 55 -7.48 13.54 7.54
N LEU A 56 -8.63 12.90 7.69
CA LEU A 56 -8.76 11.70 8.53
C LEU A 56 -7.88 10.56 8.01
N LEU A 57 -7.93 10.26 6.71
CA LEU A 57 -7.09 9.23 6.10
C LEU A 57 -5.60 9.52 6.32
N THR A 58 -5.17 10.76 6.10
CA THR A 58 -3.78 11.21 6.34
C THR A 58 -3.38 10.99 7.80
N HIS A 59 -4.24 11.39 8.74
CA HIS A 59 -3.97 11.22 10.16
C HIS A 59 -3.85 9.75 10.58
N LEU A 60 -4.66 8.85 10.00
CA LEU A 60 -4.58 7.42 10.27
C LEU A 60 -3.31 6.78 9.68
N ILE A 61 -2.86 7.25 8.52
CA ILE A 61 -1.59 6.82 7.91
C ILE A 61 -0.41 7.30 8.77
N ASP A 62 -0.37 8.58 9.15
CA ASP A 62 0.72 9.16 9.95
C ASP A 62 0.89 8.47 11.31
N ARG A 63 -0.22 8.14 11.98
CA ARG A 63 -0.18 7.41 13.25
C ARG A 63 -0.08 5.90 13.13
N TRP A 64 -0.20 5.38 11.91
CA TRP A 64 -0.30 3.95 11.64
C TRP A 64 -1.41 3.26 12.46
N ASP A 65 -2.53 3.96 12.68
CA ASP A 65 -3.61 3.54 13.59
C ASP A 65 -4.79 2.90 12.86
N VAL A 66 -4.84 1.56 12.88
CA VAL A 66 -5.92 0.79 12.23
C VAL A 66 -7.23 0.81 13.04
N THR A 67 -7.21 1.18 14.32
CA THR A 67 -8.38 1.05 15.20
C THR A 67 -9.52 1.99 14.84
N ARG A 68 -9.18 3.13 14.22
CA ARG A 68 -10.12 4.15 13.76
C ARG A 68 -10.42 4.08 12.27
N ALA A 69 -9.95 3.03 11.58
CA ALA A 69 -10.25 2.83 10.16
C ALA A 69 -11.76 2.75 9.89
N ASP A 70 -12.56 2.37 10.89
CA ASP A 70 -14.01 2.30 10.78
C ASP A 70 -14.71 3.66 10.67
N GLU A 71 -14.00 4.76 10.90
CA GLU A 71 -14.50 6.13 10.68
C GLU A 71 -14.39 6.54 9.20
N LEU A 72 -13.57 5.85 8.40
CA LEU A 72 -13.44 6.13 6.97
C LEU A 72 -14.60 5.55 6.15
N PRO A 73 -14.99 6.18 5.03
CA PRO A 73 -15.85 5.58 4.03
C PRO A 73 -15.31 4.21 3.58
N LEU A 74 -16.20 3.29 3.21
CA LEU A 74 -15.86 1.90 2.89
C LEU A 74 -14.68 1.77 1.90
N THR A 75 -14.68 2.57 0.84
CA THR A 75 -13.60 2.55 -0.17
C THR A 75 -12.26 2.93 0.47
N MET A 76 -12.18 4.09 1.13
CA MET A 76 -10.94 4.57 1.75
C MET A 76 -10.44 3.64 2.86
N ARG A 77 -11.36 3.12 3.67
CA ARG A 77 -11.07 2.12 4.70
C ARG A 77 -10.40 0.89 4.11
N THR A 78 -10.95 0.36 3.03
CA THR A 78 -10.40 -0.81 2.36
C THR A 78 -9.00 -0.51 1.80
N CYS A 79 -8.78 0.69 1.26
CA CYS A 79 -7.45 1.12 0.77
C CYS A 79 -6.43 1.18 1.91
N PHE A 80 -6.80 1.82 3.02
CA PHE A 80 -5.94 1.95 4.19
C PHE A 80 -5.61 0.60 4.82
N GLN A 81 -6.60 -0.29 4.95
CA GLN A 81 -6.37 -1.65 5.44
C GLN A 81 -5.46 -2.45 4.51
N ALA A 82 -5.59 -2.29 3.18
CA ALA A 82 -4.69 -2.92 2.22
C ALA A 82 -3.25 -2.41 2.39
N LEU A 83 -3.06 -1.10 2.52
CA LEU A 83 -1.75 -0.47 2.78
C LEU A 83 -1.13 -1.02 4.06
N TYR A 84 -1.88 -1.00 5.15
CA TYR A 84 -1.43 -1.49 6.46
C TYR A 84 -0.99 -2.96 6.40
N ASN A 85 -1.81 -3.82 5.79
CA ASN A 85 -1.54 -5.25 5.70
C ASN A 85 -0.33 -5.57 4.81
N ILE A 86 -0.21 -4.95 3.63
CA ILE A 86 0.92 -5.19 2.72
C ILE A 86 2.23 -4.68 3.33
N THR A 87 2.20 -3.53 3.99
CA THR A 87 3.38 -2.97 4.64
C THR A 87 3.88 -3.89 5.77
N ASN A 88 2.96 -4.42 6.59
CA ASN A 88 3.31 -5.40 7.62
C ASN A 88 3.77 -6.74 7.02
N GLU A 89 3.20 -7.18 5.89
CA GLU A 89 3.67 -8.37 5.15
C GLU A 89 5.13 -8.19 4.71
N ILE A 90 5.46 -7.03 4.13
CA ILE A 90 6.83 -6.68 3.71
C ILE A 90 7.77 -6.62 4.91
N GLY A 91 7.37 -5.94 5.99
CA GLY A 91 8.19 -5.82 7.19
C GLY A 91 8.48 -7.18 7.83
N CYS A 92 7.47 -8.04 7.97
CA CYS A 92 7.63 -9.42 8.44
C CYS A 92 8.56 -10.24 7.54
N TRP A 93 8.41 -10.12 6.22
CA TRP A 93 9.25 -10.85 5.27
C TRP A 93 10.72 -10.41 5.35
N VAL A 94 10.99 -9.10 5.40
CA VAL A 94 12.36 -8.58 5.52
C VAL A 94 12.99 -9.00 6.85
N LEU A 95 12.24 -8.94 7.95
CA LEU A 95 12.71 -9.43 9.24
C LEU A 95 13.08 -10.92 9.18
N LYS A 96 12.26 -11.74 8.53
CA LYS A 96 12.50 -13.18 8.40
C LYS A 96 13.70 -13.51 7.51
N GLU A 97 13.81 -12.87 6.34
CA GLU A 97 14.83 -13.22 5.34
C GLU A 97 16.18 -12.51 5.56
N ARG A 98 16.16 -11.34 6.22
CA ARG A 98 17.36 -10.49 6.40
C ARG A 98 17.72 -10.26 7.86
N GLY A 99 16.82 -10.55 8.80
CA GLY A 99 17.02 -10.22 10.22
C GLY A 99 16.97 -8.72 10.51
N ILE A 100 16.41 -7.92 9.60
CA ILE A 100 16.36 -6.46 9.71
C ILE A 100 14.93 -6.04 10.03
N GLU A 101 14.78 -5.28 11.11
CA GLU A 101 13.52 -4.64 11.46
C GLU A 101 13.35 -3.36 10.62
N VAL A 102 12.33 -3.33 9.76
CA VAL A 102 12.14 -2.24 8.78
C VAL A 102 10.83 -1.46 8.93
N HIS A 103 9.93 -1.83 9.84
CA HIS A 103 8.63 -1.15 9.98
C HIS A 103 8.78 0.36 10.25
N PRO A 104 9.74 0.86 11.07
CA PRO A 104 9.94 2.29 11.28
C PRO A 104 10.28 3.06 10.01
N TYR A 105 10.93 2.42 9.04
CA TYR A 105 11.23 3.06 7.75
C TYR A 105 10.03 3.02 6.83
N LEU A 106 9.29 1.90 6.82
CA LEU A 106 8.10 1.75 5.99
C LEU A 106 6.95 2.66 6.44
N GLN A 107 6.81 2.91 7.75
CA GLN A 107 5.79 3.81 8.31
C GLN A 107 6.09 5.29 8.06
N LYS A 108 7.35 5.62 7.74
CA LYS A 108 7.82 7.01 7.57
C LYS A 108 7.94 7.45 6.10
N ALA A 109 7.99 6.49 5.18
CA ALA A 109 8.17 6.71 3.74
C ALA A 109 6.88 7.17 3.07
#